data_AF-A0A9X0QGS4-F1
#
_entry.id   AF-A0A9X0QGS4-F1
#
_cell.length_a   1.000
_cell.length_b   1.000
_cell.length_c   1.000
_cell.angle_alpha   90.00
_cell.angle_beta   90.00
_cell.angle_gamma   90.00
#
_symmetry.space_group_name_H-M   'P 1'
#
loop_
_entity.id
_entity.type
_entity.pdbx_description
1 polymer ?
#
loop_
_entity_poly.entity_id
_entity_poly.type
_entity_poly.pdbx_seq_one_letter_code
_entity_poly.pdbx_strand_id
1 'polypeptide(L)'
;MHTFSLHLRHESPDGPWIASCPVQADLEGFSGLTRSFASEGAMAIALEAAGVKIDRSREALDEVHNGQASSLEISQNEAQKLGILHTDSPE
;
A
#
# COMPACT_ATOMS: atom_id res chain seq x y z
N MET A 1 1.01 -4.58 18.09
CA MET A 1 1.32 -4.87 16.68
C MET A 1 1.04 -3.58 15.92
N HIS A 2 2.04 -2.98 15.27
CA HIS A 2 1.84 -1.71 14.57
C HIS A 2 1.00 -1.94 13.32
N THR A 3 -0.07 -1.16 13.18
CA THR A 3 -0.85 -1.04 11.96
C THR A 3 -0.38 0.18 11.20
N PHE A 4 -0.46 0.08 9.89
CA PHE A 4 0.01 1.07 8.95
C PHE A 4 -1.10 1.42 7.99
N SER A 5 -1.21 2.69 7.61
CA SER A 5 -2.15 3.10 6.58
C SER A 5 -1.53 2.85 5.21
N LEU A 6 -2.16 2.01 4.40
CA LEU A 6 -1.84 1.81 2.99
C LEU A 6 -2.73 2.73 2.16
N HIS A 7 -2.10 3.63 1.42
CA HIS A 7 -2.77 4.59 0.54
C HIS A 7 -2.65 4.13 -0.90
N LEU A 8 -3.78 4.04 -1.58
CA LEU A 8 -3.94 3.62 -2.96
C LEU A 8 -4.47 4.79 -3.79
N ARG A 9 -3.86 5.05 -4.95
CA ARG A 9 -4.30 6.11 -5.85
C ARG A 9 -3.83 5.90 -7.28
N HIS A 10 -4.40 6.65 -8.21
CA HIS A 10 -3.80 6.91 -9.51
C HIS A 10 -2.95 8.18 -9.46
N GLU A 11 -1.86 8.21 -10.21
CA GLU A 11 -1.19 9.47 -10.51
C GLU A 11 -2.01 10.33 -11.49
N SER A 12 -2.66 9.68 -12.44
CA SER A 12 -3.56 10.25 -13.43
C SER A 12 -4.52 9.17 -13.96
N PRO A 13 -5.63 9.51 -14.65
CA PRO A 13 -6.58 8.52 -15.18
C PRO A 13 -5.91 7.40 -16.00
N ASP A 14 -4.91 7.74 -16.81
CA ASP A 14 -4.10 6.80 -17.60
C ASP A 14 -2.70 6.55 -16.99
N GLY A 15 -2.49 6.97 -15.74
CA GLY A 15 -1.20 6.90 -15.05
C GLY A 15 -0.99 5.59 -14.30
N PRO A 16 0.20 5.40 -13.72
CA PRO A 16 0.47 4.24 -12.88
C PRO A 16 -0.41 4.27 -11.61
N TRP A 17 -0.72 3.06 -11.14
CA TRP A 17 -1.34 2.84 -9.85
C TRP A 17 -0.27 2.96 -8.76
N ILE A 18 -0.54 3.71 -7.71
CA ILE A 18 0.41 3.99 -6.66
C ILE A 18 -0.10 3.41 -5.34
N ALA A 19 0.75 2.61 -4.70
CA ALA A 19 0.62 2.21 -3.31
C ALA A 19 1.70 2.90 -2.48
N SER A 20 1.32 3.50 -1.35
CA SER A 20 2.27 4.14 -0.44
C SER A 20 1.86 3.92 1.00
N CYS A 21 2.84 3.91 1.90
CA CYS A 21 2.60 3.82 3.33
C CYS A 21 3.25 5.02 4.03
N PRO A 22 2.50 6.10 4.33
CA PRO A 22 3.04 7.21 5.10
C PRO A 22 3.35 6.73 6.53
N VAL A 23 4.61 6.91 6.94
CA VAL A 23 5.05 6.65 8.31
C VAL A 23 5.09 7.99 9.05
N GLN A 24 4.41 8.07 10.20
CA GLN A 24 4.46 9.25 11.05
C GLN A 24 5.78 9.29 11.85
N ALA A 25 6.27 10.48 12.19
CA ALA A 25 7.58 10.68 12.81
C ALA A 25 7.74 10.05 14.21
N ASP A 26 6.63 9.65 14.84
CA ASP A 26 6.55 8.94 16.12
C ASP A 26 6.79 7.41 15.99
N LEU A 27 6.82 6.86 14.77
CA LEU A 27 7.24 5.49 14.47
C LEU A 27 8.73 5.47 14.10
N GLU A 28 9.60 5.72 15.09
CA GLU A 28 11.07 5.62 14.91
C GLU A 28 11.47 4.24 14.37
N GLY A 29 12.36 4.21 13.37
CA GLY A 29 12.89 2.98 12.75
C GLY A 29 12.08 2.44 11.56
N PHE A 30 11.03 3.16 11.13
CA PHE A 30 10.25 2.81 9.93
C PHE A 30 10.39 3.88 8.84
N SER A 31 10.58 3.43 7.60
CA SER A 31 10.64 4.27 6.42
C SER A 31 9.53 3.89 5.44
N GLY A 32 8.65 4.85 5.13
CA GLY A 32 7.59 4.70 4.16
C GLY A 32 8.12 4.78 2.73
N LEU A 33 7.79 3.79 1.91
CA LEU A 33 8.15 3.75 0.49
C LEU A 33 6.89 3.86 -0.36
N THR A 34 7.08 4.36 -1.58
CA THR A 34 6.04 4.42 -2.61
C THR A 34 6.36 3.40 -3.69
N ARG A 35 5.36 2.61 -4.08
CA ARG A 35 5.46 1.62 -5.14
C ARG A 35 4.43 1.90 -6.22
N SER A 36 4.90 1.95 -7.46
CA SER A 36 4.06 2.10 -8.65
C SER A 36 3.80 0.75 -9.32
N PHE A 37 2.60 0.57 -9.84
CA PHE A 37 2.17 -0.59 -10.60
C PHE A 37 1.64 -0.13 -11.96
N ALA A 38 1.92 -0.93 -12.99
CA ALA A 38 1.50 -0.62 -14.36
C ALA A 38 0.00 -0.81 -14.60
N SER A 39 -0.69 -1.55 -13.73
CA SER A 39 -2.12 -1.83 -13.84
C SER A 39 -2.73 -2.21 -12.49
N GLU A 40 -4.05 -2.11 -12.41
CA GLU A 40 -4.87 -2.58 -11.29
C GLU A 40 -4.58 -4.05 -10.97
N GLY A 41 -4.53 -4.90 -12.00
CA GLY A 41 -4.29 -6.33 -11.82
C GLY A 41 -2.91 -6.64 -11.23
N ALA A 42 -1.86 -5.92 -11.64
CA ALA A 42 -0.53 -6.08 -11.06
C ALA A 42 -0.50 -5.68 -9.58
N MET A 43 -1.25 -4.65 -9.22
CA MET A 43 -1.40 -4.19 -7.85
C MET A 43 -2.21 -5.18 -7.00
N ALA A 44 -3.34 -5.69 -7.52
CA ALA A 44 -4.16 -6.68 -6.84
C ALA A 44 -3.38 -7.97 -6.53
N ILE A 45 -2.59 -8.47 -7.49
CA ILE A 45 -1.70 -9.62 -7.30
C ILE A 45 -0.68 -9.34 -6.20
N ALA A 46 -0.11 -8.14 -6.14
CA ALA A 46 0.85 -7.78 -5.10
C ALA A 46 0.21 -7.69 -3.70
N LEU A 47 -1.01 -7.15 -3.61
CA LEU A 47 -1.79 -7.10 -2.37
C LEU A 47 -2.12 -8.50 -1.85
N GLU A 48 -2.58 -9.39 -2.74
CA GLU A 48 -2.86 -10.78 -2.40
C GLU A 48 -1.59 -11.53 -1.97
N ALA A 49 -0.48 -11.38 -2.71
CA ALA A 49 0.80 -11.99 -2.37
C ALA A 49 1.36 -11.50 -1.02
N ALA A 50 1.05 -10.26 -0.63
CA ALA A 50 1.41 -9.73 0.67
C ALA A 50 0.52 -10.24 1.81
N GLY A 51 -0.63 -10.84 1.49
CA GLY A 51 -1.61 -11.34 2.45
C GLY A 51 -2.69 -10.33 2.83
N VAL A 52 -2.79 -9.21 2.11
CA VAL A 52 -3.88 -8.24 2.30
C VAL A 52 -5.18 -8.90 1.86
N LYS A 53 -6.15 -8.99 2.79
CA LYS A 53 -7.44 -9.63 2.51
C LYS A 53 -8.12 -9.05 1.28
N ILE A 54 -8.46 -9.93 0.33
CA ILE A 54 -9.02 -9.57 -0.97
C ILE A 54 -10.30 -8.75 -0.87
N ASP A 55 -11.14 -9.04 0.13
CA ASP A 55 -12.41 -8.34 0.34
C ASP A 55 -12.20 -6.85 0.63
N ARG A 56 -11.15 -6.50 1.38
CA ARG A 56 -10.82 -5.11 1.72
C ARG A 56 -10.07 -4.40 0.61
N SER A 57 -9.17 -5.12 -0.07
CA SER A 57 -8.44 -4.54 -1.20
C SER A 57 -9.35 -4.28 -2.39
N ARG A 58 -10.40 -5.08 -2.60
CA ARG A 58 -11.33 -4.90 -3.72
C ARG A 58 -12.09 -3.57 -3.63
N GLU A 59 -12.69 -3.29 -2.48
CA GLU A 59 -13.40 -2.02 -2.26
C GLU A 59 -12.47 -0.81 -2.48
N ALA A 60 -11.25 -0.87 -1.93
CA ALA A 60 -10.27 0.18 -2.11
C ALA A 60 -9.77 0.33 -3.56
N LEU A 61 -9.63 -0.77 -4.30
CA LEU A 61 -9.29 -0.74 -5.72
C LEU A 61 -10.43 -0.19 -6.57
N ASP A 62 -11.68 -0.53 -6.26
CA ASP A 62 -12.87 -0.02 -6.95
C ASP A 62 -12.98 1.51 -6.77
N GLU A 63 -12.75 2.03 -5.56
CA GLU A 63 -12.71 3.48 -5.30
C GLU A 63 -11.64 4.17 -6.17
N VAL A 64 -10.44 3.59 -6.22
CA VAL A 64 -9.32 4.10 -7.02
C VAL A 64 -9.57 4.04 -8.51
N HIS A 65 -10.21 2.96 -8.97
CA HIS A 65 -10.66 2.83 -10.35
C HIS A 65 -11.65 3.95 -10.74
N ASN A 66 -12.51 4.36 -9.80
CA ASN A 66 -13.45 5.48 -9.97
C ASN A 66 -12.79 6.86 -9.80
N GLY A 67 -11.46 6.92 -9.69
CA GLY A 67 -10.68 8.15 -9.56
C GLY A 67 -10.59 8.71 -8.14
N GLN A 68 -10.96 7.94 -7.12
CA GLN A 68 -10.88 8.34 -5.72
C GLN A 68 -9.66 7.71 -5.04
N ALA A 69 -8.85 8.47 -4.33
CA ALA A 69 -7.82 7.86 -3.49
C ALA A 69 -8.50 7.06 -2.37
N SER A 70 -7.99 5.86 -2.09
CA SER A 70 -8.48 5.00 -1.02
C SER A 70 -7.38 4.68 -0.02
N SER A 71 -7.75 4.36 1.21
CA SER A 71 -6.81 3.97 2.26
C SER A 71 -7.34 2.81 3.09
N LEU A 72 -6.48 1.85 3.40
CA LEU A 72 -6.82 0.73 4.27
C LEU A 72 -5.71 0.43 5.28
N GLU A 73 -6.07 -0.13 6.42
CA GLU A 73 -5.10 -0.51 7.44
C GLU A 73 -4.46 -1.87 7.12
N ILE A 74 -3.13 -1.93 7.10
CA ILE A 74 -2.35 -3.15 6.93
C ILE A 74 -1.39 -3.34 8.11
N SER A 75 -0.98 -4.58 8.34
CA SER A 75 0.05 -4.93 9.30
C SER A 75 1.44 -4.62 8.76
N GLN A 76 2.43 -4.51 9.66
CA GLN A 76 3.83 -4.41 9.31
C GLN A 76 4.29 -5.46 8.30
N ASN A 77 3.88 -6.73 8.49
CA ASN A 77 4.28 -7.84 7.62
C ASN A 77 3.72 -7.67 6.19
N GLU A 78 2.45 -7.28 6.06
CA GLU A 78 1.84 -6.99 4.76
C GLU A 78 2.57 -5.82 4.07
N ALA A 79 2.88 -4.76 4.83
CA ALA A 79 3.57 -3.58 4.30
C ALA A 79 5.01 -3.89 3.82
N GLN A 80 5.73 -4.72 4.58
CA GLN A 80 7.07 -5.19 4.21
C GLN A 80 7.05 -6.09 2.97
N LYS A 81 6.10 -7.03 2.89
CA LYS A 81 5.93 -7.90 1.72
C LYS A 81 5.54 -7.13 0.46
N LEU A 82 4.76 -6.05 0.61
CA LEU A 82 4.46 -5.13 -0.47
C LEU A 82 5.66 -4.29 -0.91
N GLY A 83 6.74 -4.26 -0.12
CA GLY A 83 7.92 -3.43 -0.38
C GLY A 83 7.63 -1.93 -0.24
N ILE A 84 6.61 -1.57 0.54
CA ILE A 84 6.20 -0.17 0.79
C ILE A 84 6.56 0.32 2.20
N LEU A 85 7.12 -0.57 3.03
CA LEU A 85 7.62 -0.26 4.35
C LEU A 85 8.98 -0.92 4.54
N HIS A 86 9.97 -0.10 4.87
CA HIS A 86 11.28 -0.57 5.30
C HIS A 86 11.42 -0.37 6.80
N THR A 87 12.03 -1.33 7.47
CA THR A 87 12.48 -1.17 8.87
C THR A 87 13.97 -1.01 8.82
N ASP A 88 14.50 0.10 9.31
CA ASP A 88 15.91 0.17 9.63
C ASP A 88 16.14 -0.89 10.71
N SER A 89 16.76 -2.02 10.34
CA SER A 89 17.17 -2.99 11.33
C SER A 89 18.12 -2.29 12.29
N PRO A 90 17.86 -2.30 13.60
CA PRO A 90 18.86 -1.87 14.56
C PRO A 90 20.02 -2.86 14.47
N GLU A 91 21.11 -2.45 13.81
CA GLU A 91 22.42 -3.09 13.99
C GLU A 91 22.89 -2.97 15.45
#